data_AF-A0A7X3HQB4-F1
#
_entry.id   AF-A0A7X3HQB4-F1
#
_cell.length_a   1.000
_cell.length_b   1.000
_cell.length_c   1.000
_cell.angle_alpha   90.00
_cell.angle_beta   90.00
_cell.angle_gamma   90.00
#
_symmetry.space_group_name_H-M   'P 1'
#
loop_
_entity.id
_entity.type
_entity.pdbx_description
1 polymer ?
#
loop_
_entity_poly.entity_id
_entity_poly.type
_entity_poly.pdbx_seq_one_letter_code
_entity_poly.pdbx_strand_id
1 'polypeptide(L)'
;MTTTFVTAEEAEKLIPRRRSVHTFIRIFGWQGANVDRDSLLAAFRAAGKVEVSQDAACFEHYLAVKIDGMTTYIETNLKALAKFGLLPPARRAA
;
A
#
# COMPACT_ATOMS: atom_id res chain seq x y z
N MET A 1 16.15 1.55 8.93
CA MET A 1 15.77 1.75 7.51
C MET A 1 14.92 3.00 7.45
N THR A 2 15.17 3.89 6.49
CA THR A 2 14.36 5.10 6.32
C THR A 2 12.97 4.69 5.85
N THR A 3 11.93 5.09 6.60
CA THR A 3 10.55 4.90 6.17
C THR A 3 10.26 5.86 5.02
N THR A 4 9.90 5.31 3.86
CA THR A 4 9.54 6.10 2.68
C THR A 4 8.05 6.41 2.71
N PHE A 5 7.70 7.65 2.41
CA PHE A 5 6.31 8.10 2.33
C PHE A 5 6.04 8.73 0.97
N VAL A 6 4.81 8.55 0.48
CA VAL A 6 4.28 9.20 -0.72
C VAL A 6 3.08 10.07 -0.35
N THR A 7 2.79 11.05 -1.20
CA THR A 7 1.58 11.88 -1.10
C THR A 7 0.32 11.07 -1.42
N ALA A 8 -0.86 11.60 -1.06
CA ALA A 8 -2.12 10.95 -1.40
C ALA A 8 -2.33 10.84 -2.93
N GLU A 9 -1.90 11.86 -3.67
CA GLU A 9 -1.98 11.92 -5.14
C GLU A 9 -1.05 10.90 -5.82
N GLU A 10 0.11 10.64 -5.22
CA GLU A 10 1.02 9.58 -5.68
C GLU A 10 0.47 8.20 -5.32
N ALA A 11 -0.01 8.00 -4.08
CA ALA A 11 -0.63 6.75 -3.65
C ALA A 11 -1.82 6.35 -4.53
N GLU A 12 -2.64 7.32 -4.96
CA GLU A 12 -3.74 7.08 -5.90
C GLU A 12 -3.26 6.46 -7.23
N LYS A 13 -2.11 6.90 -7.74
CA LYS A 13 -1.54 6.39 -9.00
C LYS A 13 -0.93 5.00 -8.85
N LEU A 14 -0.63 4.61 -7.62
CA LEU A 14 0.03 3.35 -7.27
C LEU A 14 -0.96 2.22 -6.98
N ILE A 15 -2.24 2.49 -6.75
CA ILE A 15 -3.26 1.45 -6.56
C ILE A 15 -3.91 1.01 -7.89
N PRO A 16 -4.47 -0.22 -7.97
CA PRO A 16 -5.28 -0.65 -9.12
C PRO A 16 -6.46 0.29 -9.42
N ARG A 17 -6.84 0.38 -10.70
CA ARG A 17 -7.98 1.22 -11.16
C ARG A 17 -9.36 0.56 -11.02
N ARG A 18 -9.42 -0.65 -10.45
CA ARG A 18 -10.67 -1.36 -10.22
C ARG A 18 -11.39 -0.80 -8.99
N ARG A 19 -12.72 -0.98 -8.94
CA ARG A 19 -13.56 -0.49 -7.84
C ARG A 19 -13.21 -1.07 -6.47
N SER A 20 -12.82 -2.34 -6.44
CA SER A 20 -12.45 -3.04 -5.20
C SER A 20 -10.96 -3.34 -5.22
N VAL A 21 -10.24 -2.91 -4.19
CA VAL A 21 -8.80 -3.12 -4.05
C VAL A 21 -8.56 -4.09 -2.90
N HIS A 22 -7.68 -5.07 -3.12
CA HIS A 22 -7.36 -6.03 -2.09
C HIS A 22 -6.47 -5.37 -1.04
N THR A 23 -6.68 -5.74 0.22
CA THR A 23 -5.99 -5.19 1.38
C THR A 23 -5.67 -6.28 2.38
N PHE A 24 -4.68 -6.03 3.22
CA PHE A 24 -4.34 -6.88 4.35
C PHE A 24 -4.24 -6.05 5.63
N ILE A 25 -4.63 -6.64 6.74
CA ILE A 25 -4.23 -6.18 8.09
C ILE A 25 -3.44 -7.30 8.78
N ARG A 26 -2.58 -6.92 9.73
CA ARG A 26 -1.79 -7.88 10.52
C ARG A 26 -2.12 -7.72 12.01
N ILE A 27 -2.85 -8.69 12.55
CA ILE A 27 -3.20 -8.76 13.98
C ILE A 27 -2.55 -10.00 14.60
N PHE A 28 -3.19 -11.18 14.48
CA PHE A 28 -2.62 -12.49 14.86
C PHE A 28 -2.07 -13.27 13.65
N GLY A 29 -2.40 -12.82 12.45
CA GLY A 29 -2.01 -13.36 11.16
C GLY A 29 -2.40 -12.36 10.07
N TRP A 30 -2.20 -12.74 8.81
CA TRP A 30 -2.65 -11.95 7.67
C TRP A 30 -4.14 -12.15 7.46
N GLN A 31 -4.91 -11.05 7.49
CA GLN A 31 -6.33 -11.06 7.18
C GLN A 31 -6.56 -10.22 5.92
N GLY A 32 -7.00 -10.88 4.85
CA GLY A 32 -7.27 -10.25 3.56
C GLY A 32 -8.71 -9.78 3.45
N ALA A 33 -8.91 -8.58 2.91
CA ALA A 33 -10.23 -8.04 2.63
C ALA A 33 -10.22 -7.17 1.37
N ASN A 34 -11.40 -6.97 0.81
CA ASN A 34 -11.60 -6.11 -0.34
C ASN A 34 -12.24 -4.79 0.11
N VAL A 35 -11.60 -3.67 -0.19
CA VAL A 35 -12.07 -2.33 0.19
C VAL A 35 -12.42 -1.55 -1.08
N ASP A 36 -13.50 -0.76 -1.02
CA ASP A 36 -13.87 0.14 -2.12
C ASP A 36 -12.76 1.20 -2.32
N ARG A 37 -12.40 1.41 -3.59
CA ARG A 37 -11.32 2.30 -3.99
C ARG A 37 -11.56 3.72 -3.49
N ASP A 38 -12.79 4.21 -3.51
CA ASP A 38 -13.09 5.58 -3.11
C ASP A 38 -12.90 5.77 -1.59
N SER A 39 -13.21 4.73 -0.81
CA SER A 39 -12.91 4.69 0.63
C SER A 39 -11.40 4.73 0.91
N LEU A 40 -10.60 4.00 0.12
CA LEU A 40 -9.14 4.07 0.23
C LEU A 40 -8.58 5.44 -0.15
N LEU A 41 -9.10 6.06 -1.21
CA LEU A 41 -8.71 7.42 -1.59
C LEU A 41 -9.07 8.46 -0.52
N ALA A 42 -10.23 8.30 0.13
CA ALA A 42 -10.59 9.13 1.27
C ALA A 42 -9.62 8.94 2.44
N ALA A 43 -9.24 7.69 2.74
CA ALA A 43 -8.25 7.37 3.77
C ALA A 43 -6.87 7.99 3.46
N PHE A 44 -6.41 7.93 2.20
CA PHE A 44 -5.16 8.56 1.78
C PHE A 44 -5.17 10.07 1.98
N ARG A 45 -6.26 10.74 1.56
CA ARG A 45 -6.42 12.19 1.74
C ARG A 45 -6.46 12.57 3.22
N ALA A 46 -7.16 11.80 4.04
CA ALA A 46 -7.24 12.03 5.49
C ALA A 46 -5.89 11.83 6.18
N ALA A 47 -5.08 10.86 5.74
CA ALA A 47 -3.75 10.62 6.28
C ALA A 47 -2.70 11.66 5.83
N GLY A 48 -2.90 12.28 4.65
CA GLY A 48 -2.00 13.26 4.03
C GLY A 48 -0.70 12.66 3.47
N LYS A 49 -0.21 11.57 4.06
CA LYS A 49 0.92 10.77 3.58
C LYS A 49 0.62 9.28 3.75
N VAL A 50 1.09 8.49 2.78
CA VAL A 50 0.94 7.03 2.77
C VAL A 50 2.32 6.41 2.82
N GLU A 51 2.50 5.40 3.67
CA GLU A 51 3.78 4.72 3.82
C GLU A 51 4.01 3.73 2.66
N VAL A 52 5.26 3.64 2.20
CA VAL A 52 5.73 2.55 1.34
C VAL A 52 6.40 1.50 2.23
N SER A 53 5.66 0.44 2.56
CA SER A 53 6.07 -0.62 3.49
C SER A 53 6.55 -1.89 2.76
N GLN A 54 7.47 -2.61 3.40
CA GLN A 54 7.94 -3.92 2.95
C GLN A 54 7.27 -5.09 3.67
N ASP A 55 6.43 -4.81 4.67
CA ASP A 55 5.92 -5.83 5.58
C ASP A 55 4.97 -6.81 4.89
N ALA A 56 4.20 -6.34 3.91
CA ALA A 56 3.30 -7.15 3.09
C ALA A 56 3.76 -7.26 1.62
N ALA A 57 5.03 -6.94 1.34
CA ALA A 57 5.60 -6.97 -0.01
C ALA A 57 5.54 -8.36 -0.66
N CYS A 58 5.60 -9.43 0.14
CA CYS A 58 5.45 -10.81 -0.35
C CYS A 58 4.07 -11.09 -0.97
N PHE A 59 3.07 -10.24 -0.70
CA PHE A 59 1.74 -10.30 -1.32
C PHE A 59 1.54 -9.18 -2.34
N GLU A 60 2.58 -8.47 -2.75
CA GLU A 60 2.50 -7.31 -3.65
C GLU A 60 1.76 -6.10 -3.04
N HIS A 61 1.72 -6.01 -1.71
CA HIS A 61 1.11 -4.88 -0.98
C HIS A 61 2.22 -4.00 -0.38
N TYR A 62 2.47 -2.88 -1.04
CA TYR A 62 3.57 -1.96 -0.68
C TYR A 62 3.08 -0.67 -0.07
N LEU A 63 1.80 -0.32 -0.18
CA LEU A 63 1.25 0.87 0.47
C LEU A 63 0.66 0.50 1.83
N ALA A 64 0.90 1.34 2.84
CA ALA A 64 0.32 1.18 4.16
C ALA A 64 -0.28 2.50 4.67
N VAL A 65 -1.51 2.43 5.18
CA VAL A 65 -2.21 3.58 5.78
C VAL A 65 -3.02 3.12 6.99
N LYS A 66 -3.28 4.01 7.94
CA LYS A 66 -4.16 3.72 9.08
C LYS A 66 -5.62 3.90 8.67
N ILE A 67 -6.42 2.85 8.85
CA ILE A 67 -7.88 2.87 8.71
C ILE A 67 -8.45 2.35 10.03
N ASP A 68 -9.33 3.12 10.66
CA ASP A 68 -9.91 2.79 11.97
C ASP A 68 -8.88 2.41 13.04
N GLY A 69 -7.73 3.08 13.03
CA GLY A 69 -6.62 2.84 13.96
C GLY A 69 -5.72 1.63 13.61
N MET A 70 -6.07 0.85 12.59
CA MET A 70 -5.31 -0.32 12.14
C MET A 70 -4.46 -0.02 10.90
N THR A 71 -3.22 -0.50 10.89
CA THR A 71 -2.38 -0.45 9.69
C THR A 71 -2.94 -1.40 8.64
N THR A 72 -3.38 -0.83 7.53
CA THR A 72 -3.92 -1.55 6.38
C THR A 72 -2.93 -1.46 5.23
N TYR A 73 -2.44 -2.62 4.80
CA TYR A 73 -1.58 -2.80 3.65
C TYR A 73 -2.43 -2.95 2.40
N ILE A 74 -2.07 -2.29 1.31
CA ILE A 74 -2.91 -2.13 0.14
C ILE A 74 -2.20 -2.67 -1.09
N GLU A 75 -2.94 -3.43 -1.88
CA GLU A 75 -2.49 -3.97 -3.15
C GLU A 75 -1.95 -2.85 -4.02
N THR A 76 -0.74 -3.05 -4.54
CA THR A 76 -0.01 -2.00 -5.24
C THR A 76 0.30 -2.44 -6.65
N ASN A 77 0.08 -1.54 -7.62
CA ASN A 77 0.49 -1.75 -9.00
C ASN A 77 2.01 -1.69 -9.10
N LEU A 78 2.65 -2.85 -9.17
CA LEU A 78 4.10 -3.00 -9.26
C LEU A 78 4.73 -2.21 -10.41
N LYS A 79 4.07 -2.13 -11.57
CA LYS A 79 4.58 -1.37 -12.73
C LYS A 79 4.59 0.12 -12.44
N ALA A 80 3.57 0.63 -11.76
CA ALA A 80 3.54 2.02 -11.32
C ALA A 80 4.62 2.25 -10.26
N LEU A 81 4.70 1.40 -9.24
CA LEU A 81 5.71 1.49 -8.17
C LEU A 81 7.15 1.52 -8.71
N ALA A 82 7.45 0.69 -9.71
CA ALA A 82 8.73 0.69 -10.43
C ALA A 82 9.02 2.03 -11.11
N LYS A 83 8.02 2.59 -11.80
CA LYS A 83 8.14 3.88 -12.51
C LYS A 83 8.39 5.05 -11.57
N PHE A 84 7.91 4.96 -10.33
CA PHE A 84 8.19 5.94 -9.28
C PHE A 84 9.55 5.73 -8.59
N GLY A 85 10.31 4.68 -8.94
CA GLY A 85 11.60 4.38 -8.30
C GLY A 85 11.47 3.90 -6.85
N LEU A 86 10.29 3.42 -6.46
CA LEU A 86 9.95 3.03 -5.09
C LEU A 86 9.99 1.52 -4.87
N LEU A 87 10.32 0.75 -5.91
CA LEU A 87 10.61 -0.66 -5.73
C LEU A 87 11.90 -0.80 -4.91
N PRO A 88 11.88 -1.58 -3.81
CA PRO A 88 13.11 -1.93 -3.14
C PRO A 88 14.03 -2.66 -4.14
N PRO A 89 15.37 -2.53 -4.02
CA PRO A 89 16.27 -3.33 -4.81
C PRO A 89 15.90 -4.81 -4.59
N ALA A 90 15.80 -5.57 -5.69
CA ALA A 90 15.53 -6.99 -5.60
C ALA A 90 16.45 -7.59 -4.54
N ARG A 91 15.89 -8.20 -3.48
CA ARG A 91 16.71 -8.99 -2.57
C ARG A 91 17.42 -10.00 -3.46
N ARG A 92 18.75 -9.91 -3.55
CA ARG A 92 19.54 -11.03 -4.05
C ARG A 92 19.10 -12.22 -3.21
N ALA A 93 18.50 -13.21 -3.86
CA ALA A 93 18.29 -14.50 -3.21
C ALA A 93 19.66 -14.94 -2.66
N ALA A 94 19.70 -15.18 -1.35
CA ALA A 94 20.86 -15.76 -0.70
C ALA A 94 21.00 -17.24 -1.11
#